data_AF-A0A7J6PJD0-F1
#
_entry.id   AF-A0A7J6PJD0-F1
#
_cell.length_a   1.000
_cell.length_b   1.000
_cell.length_c   1.000
_cell.angle_alpha   90.00
_cell.angle_beta   90.00
_cell.angle_gamma   90.00
#
_symmetry.space_group_name_H-M   'P 1'
#
loop_
_entity.id
_entity.type
_entity.pdbx_description
1 polymer ?
#
loop_
_entity_poly.entity_id
_entity_poly.type
_entity_poly.pdbx_seq_one_letter_code
_entity_poly.pdbx_strand_id
1 'polypeptide(L)'
;MSFIMLCLAASCLLCQALGVHFYTLPGQQMCFHQHIAAEVAVAVKYTKITQLMMKGASDVDMELQCEIRLEPRHTDQGEAKGEPTQPIIRTLPRTQQSGREAFSPKLGGEYDICTMCLEEVGRRWKAQLSSKAKTKWSLTVDALDEAELGGLPFGPDDAATGGDFKTT
;
A
#
# COMPACT_ATOMS: atom_id res chain seq x y z
N MET A 1 19.80 42.59 -26.79
CA MET A 1 20.05 41.14 -26.63
C MET A 1 19.36 40.70 -25.35
N SER A 2 18.16 40.13 -25.47
CA SER A 2 17.40 39.62 -24.32
C SER A 2 17.68 38.13 -24.14
N PHE A 3 18.25 37.74 -23.01
CA PHE A 3 18.26 36.36 -22.55
C PHE A 3 17.06 36.19 -21.61
N ILE A 4 16.02 35.49 -22.08
CA ILE A 4 14.90 35.05 -21.25
C ILE A 4 15.18 33.61 -20.83
N MET A 5 15.17 33.42 -19.50
CA MET A 5 15.03 32.19 -18.74
C MET A 5 14.41 31.03 -19.55
N LEU A 6 15.15 29.92 -19.64
CA LEU A 6 14.52 28.59 -19.73
C LEU A 6 14.60 27.97 -18.35
N CYS A 7 13.48 28.03 -17.63
CA CYS A 7 13.28 27.31 -16.39
C CYS A 7 13.51 25.82 -16.63
N LEU A 8 14.50 25.24 -15.95
CA LEU A 8 14.59 23.80 -15.68
C LEU A 8 13.42 23.43 -14.74
N ALA A 9 12.21 23.35 -15.29
CA ALA A 9 11.15 22.57 -14.70
C ALA A 9 11.31 21.15 -15.25
N ALA A 10 12.22 20.39 -14.64
CA ALA A 10 12.17 18.95 -14.75
C ALA A 10 10.76 18.54 -14.30
N SER A 11 10.02 18.02 -15.25
CA SER A 11 8.62 17.69 -15.21
C SER A 11 8.32 16.71 -14.09
N CYS A 12 7.86 17.26 -12.96
CA CYS A 12 7.20 16.60 -11.85
C CYS A 12 5.80 16.11 -12.33
N LEU A 13 5.80 15.16 -13.28
CA LEU A 13 4.60 14.65 -13.96
C LEU A 13 4.31 13.17 -13.67
N LEU A 14 5.07 12.53 -12.77
CA LEU A 14 4.82 11.15 -12.36
C LEU A 14 4.37 11.15 -10.89
N CYS A 15 3.09 10.82 -10.69
CA CYS A 15 2.35 10.80 -9.42
C CYS A 15 2.32 12.14 -8.66
N GLN A 16 1.16 12.81 -8.63
CA GLN A 16 0.83 13.59 -7.46
C GLN A 16 0.77 12.60 -6.29
N ALA A 17 1.84 12.53 -5.48
CA ALA A 17 1.91 11.69 -4.30
C ALA A 17 0.84 12.17 -3.30
N LEU A 18 -0.37 11.65 -3.45
CA LEU A 18 -1.49 11.96 -2.58
C LEU A 18 -1.28 11.20 -1.28
N GLY A 19 -0.70 11.89 -0.30
CA GLY A 19 -0.65 11.42 1.07
C GLY A 19 -2.05 11.41 1.66
N VAL A 20 -2.53 10.24 2.11
CA VAL A 20 -3.81 10.11 2.80
C VAL A 20 -3.60 9.79 4.28
N HIS A 21 -4.45 10.36 5.12
CA HIS A 21 -4.47 10.12 6.56
C HIS A 21 -5.88 9.76 7.01
N PHE A 22 -6.01 8.67 7.76
CA PHE A 22 -7.31 8.22 8.24
C PHE A 22 -7.17 7.31 9.46
N TYR A 23 -8.30 7.00 10.10
CA TYR A 23 -8.36 6.01 11.18
C TYR A 23 -9.14 4.78 10.70
N THR A 24 -8.74 3.62 11.21
CA THR A 24 -9.44 2.34 10.99
C THR A 24 -9.69 1.67 12.33
N LEU A 25 -10.82 0.97 12.44
CA LEU A 25 -11.03 -0.02 13.49
C LEU A 25 -10.54 -1.39 13.01
N PRO A 26 -10.15 -2.31 13.90
CA PRO A 26 -9.89 -3.69 13.51
C PRO A 26 -11.09 -4.28 12.75
N GLY A 27 -10.82 -5.06 11.71
CA GLY A 27 -11.85 -5.62 10.82
C GLY A 27 -12.49 -4.65 9.83
N GLN A 28 -12.19 -3.34 9.91
CA GLN A 28 -12.64 -2.38 8.91
C GLN A 28 -11.59 -2.23 7.80
N GLN A 29 -12.04 -2.32 6.54
CA GLN A 29 -11.24 -1.98 5.37
C GLN A 29 -11.51 -0.52 4.99
N MET A 30 -10.44 0.23 4.72
CA MET A 30 -10.51 1.58 4.16
C MET A 30 -9.65 1.65 2.92
N CYS A 31 -10.22 2.14 1.83
CA CYS A 31 -9.55 2.24 0.54
C CYS A 31 -9.52 3.69 0.06
N PHE A 32 -8.48 4.03 -0.70
CA PHE A 32 -8.45 5.25 -1.48
C PHE A 32 -8.04 4.92 -2.90
N HIS A 33 -8.56 5.71 -3.81
CA HIS A 33 -8.38 5.50 -5.23
C HIS A 33 -7.10 6.16 -5.72
N GLN A 34 -6.33 5.44 -6.53
CA GLN A 34 -5.11 5.93 -7.16
C GLN A 34 -5.07 5.48 -8.62
N HIS A 35 -4.97 6.47 -9.52
CA HIS A 35 -4.61 6.23 -10.91
C HIS A 35 -3.07 6.17 -11.04
N ILE A 36 -2.55 5.07 -11.59
CA ILE A 36 -1.13 4.87 -11.89
C ILE A 36 -0.95 5.05 -13.39
N ALA A 37 -0.39 6.20 -13.79
CA ALA A 37 -0.44 6.69 -15.17
C ALA A 37 0.39 5.90 -16.19
N ALA A 38 1.30 5.04 -15.75
CA ALA A 38 2.18 4.25 -16.60
C ALA A 38 2.48 2.92 -15.93
N GLU A 39 2.88 1.90 -16.69
CA GLU A 39 3.34 0.63 -16.14
C GLU A 39 4.69 0.81 -15.43
N VAL A 40 4.63 1.09 -14.12
CA VAL A 40 5.78 1.35 -13.28
C VAL A 40 5.74 0.50 -12.03
N ALA A 41 6.89 0.28 -11.43
CA ALA A 41 6.96 -0.28 -10.10
C ALA A 41 6.40 0.73 -9.10
N VAL A 42 5.67 0.26 -8.11
CA VAL A 42 5.03 1.12 -7.12
C VAL A 42 5.37 0.66 -5.72
N ALA A 43 5.69 1.61 -4.85
CA ALA A 43 5.78 1.37 -3.42
C ALA A 43 4.71 2.16 -2.67
N VAL A 44 4.20 1.55 -1.60
CA VAL A 44 3.39 2.27 -0.62
C VAL A 44 4.26 2.53 0.61
N LYS A 45 4.54 3.81 0.84
CA LYS A 45 5.13 4.27 2.10
C LYS A 45 4.02 4.41 3.14
N TYR A 46 4.24 3.88 4.33
CA TYR A 46 3.22 3.90 5.38
C TYR A 46 3.76 4.34 6.75
N THR A 47 2.86 4.88 7.56
CA THR A 47 2.97 4.93 9.01
C THR A 47 1.66 4.46 9.62
N LYS A 48 1.72 3.53 10.58
CA LYS A 48 0.60 3.02 11.36
C LYS A 48 0.87 3.22 12.85
N ILE A 49 -0.10 3.80 13.55
CA ILE A 49 -0.04 3.97 15.01
C ILE A 49 -1.33 3.43 15.60
N THR A 50 -1.22 2.36 16.39
CA THR A 50 -2.35 1.76 17.11
C THR A 50 -2.57 2.50 18.42
N GLN A 51 -3.81 2.91 18.67
CA GLN A 51 -4.24 3.59 19.88
C GLN A 51 -5.32 2.75 20.58
N LEU A 52 -5.12 2.50 21.88
CA LEU A 52 -6.13 1.90 22.74
C LEU A 52 -7.17 2.95 23.14
N MET A 53 -8.44 2.62 22.98
CA MET A 53 -9.57 3.56 23.17
C MET A 53 -10.22 3.46 24.55
N MET A 54 -9.96 2.39 25.31
CA MET A 54 -10.52 2.20 26.66
C MET A 54 -9.48 2.42 27.75
N LYS A 55 -9.75 3.35 28.66
CA LYS A 55 -8.93 3.62 29.84
C LYS A 55 -9.11 2.46 30.84
N GLY A 56 -8.01 1.77 31.18
CA GLY A 56 -8.03 0.66 32.16
C GLY A 56 -8.37 -0.72 31.59
N ALA A 57 -8.47 -0.88 30.27
CA ALA A 57 -8.21 -2.19 29.68
C ALA A 57 -6.78 -2.57 30.08
N SER A 58 -6.58 -3.72 30.74
CA SER A 58 -5.22 -4.19 30.97
C SER A 58 -4.51 -4.29 29.61
N ASP A 59 -3.19 -4.16 29.61
CA ASP A 59 -2.30 -4.53 28.49
C ASP A 59 -2.45 -6.03 28.17
N VAL A 60 -3.66 -6.49 27.85
CA VAL A 60 -3.81 -7.63 26.98
C VAL A 60 -3.19 -7.13 25.70
N ASP A 61 -1.97 -7.61 25.41
CA ASP A 61 -1.23 -7.37 24.18
C ASP A 61 -2.18 -7.62 23.00
N MET A 62 -2.87 -6.56 22.60
CA MET A 62 -3.82 -6.61 21.52
C MET A 62 -2.97 -6.49 20.27
N GLU A 63 -2.51 -7.64 19.81
CA GLU A 63 -1.73 -7.71 18.59
C GLU A 63 -2.67 -7.49 17.40
N LEU A 64 -2.24 -6.59 16.51
CA LEU A 64 -2.91 -6.35 15.24
C LEU A 64 -2.01 -6.80 14.09
N GLN A 65 -2.56 -7.64 13.21
CA GLN A 65 -1.95 -7.98 11.94
C GLN A 65 -2.56 -7.07 10.88
N CYS A 66 -1.76 -6.16 10.33
CA CYS A 66 -2.24 -5.22 9.32
C CYS A 66 -1.72 -5.56 7.94
N GLU A 67 -2.51 -5.23 6.93
CA GLU A 67 -2.24 -5.46 5.51
C GLU A 67 -2.47 -4.19 4.71
N ILE A 68 -1.68 -4.01 3.66
CA ILE A 68 -1.93 -3.08 2.56
C ILE A 68 -2.27 -3.92 1.33
N ARG A 69 -3.36 -3.61 0.66
CA ARG A 69 -3.85 -4.32 -0.51
C ARG A 69 -3.96 -3.36 -1.69
N LEU A 70 -3.42 -3.76 -2.84
CA LEU A 70 -3.65 -3.09 -4.10
C LEU A 70 -4.66 -3.91 -4.88
N GLU A 71 -5.86 -3.37 -5.04
CA GLU A 71 -6.98 -4.01 -5.73
C GLU A 71 -7.19 -3.29 -7.07
N PRO A 72 -7.02 -3.99 -8.21
CA PRO A 72 -7.36 -3.42 -9.52
C PRO A 72 -8.82 -3.01 -9.54
N ARG A 73 -9.09 -1.77 -9.95
CA ARG A 73 -10.46 -1.28 -10.02
C ARG A 73 -11.05 -1.67 -11.37
N HIS A 74 -11.93 -2.66 -11.37
CA HIS A 74 -12.75 -2.94 -12.54
C HIS A 74 -13.63 -1.73 -12.84
N THR A 75 -13.30 -1.00 -13.90
CA THR A 75 -14.22 -0.04 -14.47
C THR A 75 -15.18 -0.82 -15.36
N ASP A 76 -16.49 -0.59 -15.24
CA ASP A 76 -17.55 -1.29 -16.00
C ASP A 76 -17.48 -1.03 -17.53
N GLN A 77 -16.37 -0.56 -18.06
CA GLN A 77 -16.15 -0.26 -19.47
C GLN A 77 -15.12 -1.21 -20.08
N GLY A 78 -15.59 -2.41 -20.40
CA GLY A 78 -14.94 -3.33 -21.34
C GLY A 78 -13.85 -4.19 -20.71
N GLU A 79 -14.10 -5.50 -20.68
CA GLU A 79 -13.13 -6.52 -20.31
C GLU A 79 -11.81 -6.34 -21.07
N ALA A 80 -10.81 -5.78 -20.40
CA ALA A 80 -9.42 -5.88 -20.83
C ALA A 80 -8.97 -7.32 -20.55
N LYS A 81 -8.93 -8.14 -21.61
CA LYS A 81 -8.30 -9.47 -21.58
C LYS A 81 -6.88 -9.35 -21.01
N GLY A 82 -6.67 -9.88 -19.81
CA GLY A 82 -5.35 -10.14 -19.24
C GLY A 82 -5.01 -9.40 -17.94
N GLU A 83 -5.91 -8.62 -17.35
CA GLU A 83 -5.63 -7.94 -16.08
C GLU A 83 -5.48 -8.92 -14.89
N PRO A 84 -4.53 -8.67 -13.97
CA PRO A 84 -4.38 -9.46 -12.76
C PRO A 84 -5.69 -9.42 -11.97
N THR A 85 -6.40 -10.55 -11.91
CA THR A 85 -7.78 -10.62 -11.39
C THR A 85 -7.83 -10.69 -9.86
N GLN A 86 -6.68 -10.51 -9.19
CA GLN A 86 -6.53 -10.72 -7.75
C GLN A 86 -5.78 -9.56 -7.10
N PRO A 87 -6.16 -9.20 -5.85
CA PRO A 87 -5.49 -8.15 -5.11
C PRO A 87 -4.05 -8.57 -4.76
N ILE A 88 -3.12 -7.63 -4.87
CA ILE A 88 -1.75 -7.81 -4.38
C ILE A 88 -1.74 -7.41 -2.90
N ILE A 89 -1.38 -8.34 -2.02
CA ILE A 89 -1.46 -8.14 -0.56
C ILE A 89 -0.06 -8.07 0.04
N ARG A 90 0.16 -7.09 0.91
CA ARG A 90 1.37 -6.97 1.74
C ARG A 90 1.00 -6.96 3.20
N THR A 91 1.38 -8.04 3.88
CA THR A 91 1.23 -8.19 5.32
C THR A 91 2.36 -7.45 6.03
N LEU A 92 2.01 -6.44 6.82
CA LEU A 92 2.97 -5.58 7.48
C LEU A 92 3.52 -6.24 8.75
N PRO A 93 4.80 -6.05 9.09
CA PRO A 93 5.34 -6.52 10.36
C PRO A 93 4.59 -5.90 11.55
N ARG A 94 4.37 -6.69 12.61
CA ARG A 94 3.54 -6.28 13.75
C ARG A 94 4.13 -5.11 14.53
N THR A 95 5.44 -5.17 14.77
CA THR A 95 6.20 -4.20 15.57
C THR A 95 6.61 -2.95 14.78
N GLN A 96 6.56 -3.02 13.44
CA GLN A 96 6.98 -1.92 12.59
C GLN A 96 5.88 -0.88 12.46
N GLN A 97 6.12 0.33 12.95
CA GLN A 97 5.17 1.44 12.86
C GLN A 97 5.25 2.19 11.53
N SER A 98 6.37 2.13 10.82
CA SER A 98 6.53 2.79 9.53
C SER A 98 7.44 2.00 8.61
N GLY A 99 7.16 2.05 7.32
CA GLY A 99 7.90 1.29 6.33
C GLY A 99 7.53 1.70 4.91
N ARG A 100 8.07 0.95 3.96
CA ARG A 100 7.81 1.10 2.52
C ARG A 100 7.69 -0.30 1.96
N GLU A 101 6.53 -0.64 1.43
CA GLU A 101 6.29 -1.94 0.80
C GLU A 101 6.28 -1.77 -0.72
N ALA A 102 7.14 -2.50 -1.41
CA ALA A 102 7.10 -2.57 -2.87
C ALA A 102 5.99 -3.54 -3.31
N PHE A 103 5.20 -3.08 -4.26
CA PHE A 103 4.24 -3.88 -5.01
C PHE A 103 4.84 -4.14 -6.41
N SER A 104 4.39 -5.21 -7.06
CA SER A 104 4.88 -5.74 -8.36
C SER A 104 5.59 -4.72 -9.27
N PRO A 105 6.67 -5.10 -9.97
CA PRO A 105 7.52 -4.18 -10.71
C PRO A 105 6.84 -3.44 -11.87
N LYS A 106 5.61 -3.80 -12.27
CA LYS A 106 4.85 -3.10 -13.32
C LYS A 106 3.36 -3.08 -13.01
N LEU A 107 2.88 -1.96 -12.48
CA LEU A 107 1.46 -1.66 -12.28
C LEU A 107 1.10 -0.41 -13.10
N GLY A 108 -0.05 -0.43 -13.76
CA GLY A 108 -0.59 0.70 -14.50
C GLY A 108 -2.12 0.61 -14.54
N GLY A 109 -2.81 1.75 -14.58
CA GLY A 109 -4.27 1.84 -14.57
C GLY A 109 -4.86 2.25 -13.22
N GLU A 110 -6.11 1.86 -12.98
CA GLU A 110 -6.89 2.28 -11.82
C GLU A 110 -6.82 1.26 -10.68
N TYR A 111 -6.41 1.71 -9.49
CA TYR A 111 -6.31 0.85 -8.31
C TYR A 111 -7.01 1.48 -7.11
N ASP A 112 -7.55 0.61 -6.26
CA ASP A 112 -7.90 0.93 -4.90
C ASP A 112 -6.81 0.41 -3.97
N ILE A 113 -6.27 1.32 -3.14
CA ILE A 113 -5.25 1.01 -2.16
C ILE A 113 -5.94 0.94 -0.81
N CYS A 114 -6.04 -0.28 -0.29
CA CYS A 114 -6.81 -0.59 0.89
C CYS A 114 -5.90 -0.94 2.07
N THR A 115 -6.31 -0.57 3.27
CA THR A 115 -5.73 -1.11 4.50
C THR A 115 -6.77 -1.80 5.34
N MET A 116 -6.31 -2.84 6.05
CA MET A 116 -7.11 -3.56 7.02
C MET A 116 -6.19 -4.05 8.14
N CYS A 117 -6.65 -3.96 9.39
CA CYS A 117 -6.00 -4.61 10.52
C CYS A 117 -6.93 -5.68 11.09
N LEU A 118 -6.40 -6.85 11.39
CA LEU A 118 -7.09 -7.97 12.03
C LEU A 118 -6.61 -8.10 13.47
N GLU A 119 -7.51 -8.49 14.36
CA GLU A 119 -7.22 -8.73 15.78
C GLU A 119 -6.96 -10.22 16.02
N GLU A 120 -6.04 -10.55 16.93
CA GLU A 120 -5.83 -11.93 17.36
C GLU A 120 -6.90 -12.35 18.38
N VAL A 121 -7.70 -13.35 18.02
CA VAL A 121 -8.74 -13.93 18.88
C VAL A 121 -8.51 -15.42 19.01
N GLY A 122 -8.02 -15.85 20.18
CA GLY A 122 -7.77 -17.26 20.47
C GLY A 122 -6.78 -17.90 19.47
N ARG A 123 -5.69 -17.19 19.17
CA ARG A 123 -4.64 -17.57 18.19
C ARG A 123 -5.07 -17.58 16.72
N ARG A 124 -6.15 -16.88 16.38
CA ARG A 124 -6.60 -16.70 15.00
C ARG A 124 -6.80 -15.23 14.71
N TRP A 125 -6.36 -14.79 13.54
CA TRP A 125 -6.63 -13.45 13.03
C TRP A 125 -8.08 -13.37 12.57
N LYS A 126 -8.83 -12.43 13.13
CA LYS A 126 -10.23 -12.24 12.78
C LYS A 126 -10.51 -10.79 12.43
N ALA A 127 -11.34 -10.61 11.41
CA ALA A 127 -11.99 -9.33 11.15
C ALA A 127 -13.09 -9.15 12.20
N GLN A 128 -12.72 -8.58 13.34
CA GLN A 128 -13.64 -8.27 14.42
C GLN A 128 -13.65 -6.76 14.61
N LEU A 129 -14.80 -6.13 14.38
CA LEU A 129 -15.00 -4.72 14.70
C LEU A 129 -14.91 -4.53 16.21
N SER A 130 -13.75 -4.08 16.67
CA SER A 130 -13.45 -3.83 18.07
C SER A 130 -13.40 -2.32 18.31
N SER A 131 -14.17 -1.83 19.28
CA SER A 131 -14.09 -0.43 19.73
C SER A 131 -12.90 -0.17 20.66
N LYS A 132 -12.11 -1.20 20.98
CA LYS A 132 -10.98 -1.12 21.92
C LYS A 132 -9.71 -0.58 21.28
N ALA A 133 -9.59 -0.67 19.95
CA ALA A 133 -8.46 -0.20 19.18
C ALA A 133 -8.90 0.77 18.08
N LYS A 134 -8.02 1.68 17.72
CA LYS A 134 -8.03 2.27 16.37
C LYS A 134 -6.60 2.38 15.86
N THR A 135 -6.41 2.20 14.56
CA THR A 135 -5.13 2.42 13.90
C THR A 135 -5.21 3.69 13.08
N LYS A 136 -4.36 4.67 13.41
CA LYS A 136 -4.11 5.85 12.59
C LYS A 136 -3.15 5.48 11.48
N TRP A 137 -3.52 5.79 10.25
CA TRP A 137 -2.73 5.55 9.06
C TRP A 137 -2.25 6.85 8.42
N SER A 138 -1.07 6.77 7.82
CA SER A 138 -0.54 7.69 6.82
C SER A 138 -0.04 6.83 5.68
N LEU A 139 -0.51 7.08 4.45
CA LEU A 139 -0.10 6.32 3.27
C LEU A 139 0.28 7.27 2.15
N THR A 140 1.30 6.91 1.39
CA THR A 140 1.72 7.63 0.18
C THR A 140 2.16 6.62 -0.86
N VAL A 141 1.85 6.89 -2.12
CA VAL A 141 2.15 6.03 -3.26
C VAL A 141 3.26 6.67 -4.06
N ASP A 142 4.36 5.95 -4.19
CA ASP A 142 5.53 6.40 -4.94
C ASP A 142 5.73 5.47 -6.14
N ALA A 143 5.98 6.04 -7.32
CA ALA A 143 6.58 5.29 -8.41
C ALA A 143 8.05 5.03 -8.05
N LEU A 144 8.51 3.80 -8.26
CA LEU A 144 9.90 3.40 -8.06
C LEU A 144 10.65 3.50 -9.38
N ASP A 145 11.89 3.99 -9.31
CA ASP A 145 12.84 3.81 -10.40
C ASP A 145 13.55 2.44 -10.33
N GLU A 146 14.28 2.09 -11.40
CA GLU A 146 15.03 0.82 -11.51
C GLU A 146 16.09 0.66 -10.41
N ALA A 147 16.63 1.75 -9.86
CA ALA A 147 17.65 1.70 -8.82
C ALA A 147 17.04 1.43 -7.44
N GLU A 148 15.85 1.97 -7.15
CA GLU A 148 15.12 1.74 -5.91
C GLU A 148 14.53 0.33 -5.79
N LEU A 149 14.16 -0.26 -6.93
CA LEU A 149 13.65 -1.63 -7.05
C LEU A 149 14.59 -2.68 -6.44
N GLY A 150 15.91 -2.53 -6.60
CA GLY A 150 16.90 -3.48 -6.11
C GLY A 150 17.11 -3.48 -4.58
N GLY A 151 16.57 -2.48 -3.88
CA GLY A 151 16.78 -2.30 -2.44
C GLY A 151 15.59 -2.68 -1.56
N LEU A 152 14.44 -3.00 -2.13
CA LEU A 152 13.20 -3.25 -1.39
C LEU A 152 12.86 -4.74 -1.36
N PRO A 153 12.44 -5.29 -0.20
CA PRO A 153 11.98 -6.65 -0.12
C PRO A 153 10.65 -6.78 -0.87
N PHE A 154 10.66 -7.60 -1.91
CA PHE A 154 9.45 -8.14 -2.52
C PHE A 154 8.85 -9.20 -1.61
N GLY A 155 7.53 -9.18 -1.42
CA GLY A 155 6.85 -10.18 -0.62
C GLY A 155 6.87 -11.55 -1.30
N PRO A 156 6.61 -12.65 -0.56
CA PRO A 156 6.76 -14.02 -1.05
C PRO A 156 5.87 -14.40 -2.25
N ASP A 157 4.87 -13.59 -2.60
CA ASP A 157 3.93 -13.88 -3.69
C ASP A 157 4.48 -13.54 -5.10
N ASP A 158 5.63 -12.86 -5.19
CA ASP A 158 6.22 -12.46 -6.49
C ASP A 158 6.92 -13.62 -7.23
N ALA A 159 7.01 -14.81 -6.61
CA ALA A 159 7.56 -16.01 -7.25
C ALA A 159 6.60 -16.68 -8.25
N ALA A 160 5.33 -16.25 -8.33
CA ALA A 160 4.31 -16.89 -9.17
C ALA A 160 4.09 -16.22 -10.54
N THR A 161 4.54 -14.99 -10.76
CA THR A 161 4.53 -14.35 -12.09
C THR A 161 5.91 -14.42 -12.70
N GLY A 162 6.16 -15.50 -13.44
CA GLY A 162 7.37 -15.73 -14.20
C GLY A 162 7.72 -14.52 -15.09
N GLY A 163 8.86 -13.93 -14.80
CA GLY A 163 9.52 -12.95 -15.63
C GLY A 163 10.99 -12.97 -15.26
N ASP A 164 11.78 -13.74 -16.02
CA ASP A 164 13.22 -13.87 -15.86
C ASP A 164 13.91 -12.50 -15.71
N PHE A 165 14.29 -12.15 -14.49
CA PHE A 165 15.24 -11.07 -14.28
C PHE A 165 16.65 -11.63 -14.50
N LYS A 166 17.02 -11.73 -15.78
CA LYS A 166 18.35 -12.14 -16.20
C LYS A 166 19.25 -10.91 -16.15
N THR A 167 19.99 -10.74 -15.06
CA THR A 167 21.13 -9.82 -15.00
C THR A 167 22.19 -10.30 -15.98
N THR A 168 22.63 -9.40 -16.86
CA THR A 168 23.81 -9.58 -17.72
C THR A 168 25.01 -8.97 -17.03
#